data_AF-A0A2E2BWW0-F1
#
_entry.id   AF-A0A2E2BWW0-F1
#
_cell.length_a   1.000
_cell.length_b   1.000
_cell.length_c   1.000
_cell.angle_alpha   90.00
_cell.angle_beta   90.00
_cell.angle_gamma   90.00
#
_symmetry.space_group_name_H-M   'P 1'
#
loop_
_entity.id
_entity.type
_entity.pdbx_description
1 polymer ?
#
loop_
_entity_poly.entity_id
_entity_poly.type
_entity_poly.pdbx_seq_one_letter_code
_entity_poly.pdbx_strand_id
1 'polypeptide(L)'
;MSNQLLLKIANFYANVDIRNGLPKRYVHVSGKRLQPLCRKLGIKYADALIGFTGSKRRGYKPETDGVIVSKISAPKLLDEIEARTKRNPSAKRESNKRNRQQREQKQREAERQELANLGIDPYGMVANWYQQGEIDRFEAQLISFKTAYRHKFTDYEDRLERCMQQAQAIIEKKNLRGEHRQFEREMAHDDARSSKIEDSIPDNWADYLAKYPFPYEMVAKHVAEVLEEPTKAHPVWFCEACIAVFWSDIDLNALTYKQITEAIHDWRCSRSQM
;
A
#
# COMPACT_ATOMS: atom_id res chain seq x y z
N MET A 1 -10.04 30.34 -35.58
CA MET A 1 -11.42 29.85 -35.37
C MET A 1 -11.50 28.44 -35.95
N SER A 2 -11.65 27.43 -35.11
CA SER A 2 -11.73 26.03 -35.56
C SER A 2 -12.99 25.89 -36.41
N ASN A 3 -12.85 25.63 -37.71
CA ASN A 3 -13.97 25.28 -38.59
C ASN A 3 -14.69 24.07 -37.96
N GLN A 4 -15.80 24.31 -37.26
CA GLN A 4 -16.50 23.27 -36.53
C GLN A 4 -17.11 22.31 -37.55
N LEU A 5 -16.53 21.11 -37.63
CA LEU A 5 -17.01 19.97 -38.42
C LEU A 5 -18.27 19.36 -37.79
N LEU A 6 -19.24 20.19 -37.40
CA LEU A 6 -20.49 19.77 -36.79
C LEU A 6 -21.56 19.52 -37.84
N LEU A 7 -22.39 18.51 -37.59
CA LEU A 7 -23.58 18.26 -38.39
C LEU A 7 -24.67 19.29 -38.07
N LYS A 8 -25.47 19.67 -39.08
CA LYS A 8 -26.60 20.59 -38.91
C LYS A 8 -27.71 20.07 -37.99
N ILE A 9 -27.75 18.76 -37.76
CA ILE A 9 -28.74 18.11 -36.88
C ILE A 9 -28.32 18.08 -35.42
N ALA A 10 -27.08 18.47 -35.10
CA ALA A 10 -26.58 18.47 -33.74
C ALA A 10 -27.31 19.52 -32.90
N ASN A 11 -27.60 19.18 -31.65
CA ASN A 11 -28.14 20.14 -30.69
C ASN A 11 -27.05 21.12 -30.21
N PHE A 12 -27.43 22.02 -29.29
CA PHE A 12 -26.51 22.97 -28.67
C PHE A 12 -25.26 22.33 -28.03
N TYR A 13 -25.37 21.08 -27.57
CA TYR A 13 -24.29 20.32 -26.95
C TYR A 13 -23.48 19.47 -27.96
N ALA A 14 -23.62 19.73 -29.26
CA ALA A 14 -22.92 19.01 -30.33
C ALA A 14 -23.19 17.49 -30.38
N ASN A 15 -24.32 17.05 -29.82
CA ASN A 15 -24.76 15.66 -29.87
C ASN A 15 -26.15 15.50 -30.51
N VAL A 16 -26.49 14.27 -30.85
CA VAL A 16 -27.78 13.88 -31.43
C VAL A 16 -28.30 12.69 -30.66
N ASP A 17 -29.53 12.79 -30.18
CA ASP A 17 -30.22 11.72 -29.45
C ASP A 17 -30.73 10.65 -30.43
N ILE A 18 -30.13 9.46 -30.40
CA ILE A 18 -30.48 8.37 -31.30
C ILE A 18 -31.85 7.76 -30.95
N ARG A 19 -32.30 7.91 -29.70
CA ARG A 19 -33.56 7.32 -29.22
C ARG A 19 -34.78 7.85 -29.96
N ASN A 20 -34.70 9.06 -30.51
CA ASN A 20 -35.76 9.68 -31.30
C ASN A 20 -35.77 9.23 -32.77
N GLY A 21 -34.89 8.29 -33.13
CA GLY A 21 -34.66 7.89 -34.51
C GLY A 21 -33.74 8.86 -35.25
N LEU A 22 -33.08 8.36 -36.30
CA LEU A 22 -32.18 9.14 -37.14
C LEU A 22 -32.80 9.37 -38.52
N PRO A 23 -32.68 10.57 -39.10
CA PRO A 23 -33.10 10.80 -40.48
C PRO A 23 -32.30 9.90 -41.44
N LYS A 24 -32.95 9.41 -42.52
CA LYS A 24 -32.38 8.45 -43.49
C LYS A 24 -31.03 8.85 -44.13
N ARG A 25 -30.65 10.13 -44.05
CA ARG A 25 -29.39 10.69 -44.61
C ARG A 25 -28.19 10.53 -43.67
N TYR A 26 -28.40 10.10 -42.43
CA TYR A 26 -27.37 9.93 -41.42
C TYR A 26 -27.29 8.47 -40.97
N VAL A 27 -26.10 8.10 -40.50
CA VAL A 27 -25.82 6.76 -39.99
C VAL A 27 -25.09 6.90 -38.67
N HIS A 28 -25.49 6.09 -37.70
CA HIS A 28 -24.77 5.91 -36.44
C HIS A 28 -23.65 4.90 -36.65
N VAL A 29 -22.44 5.27 -36.22
CA VAL A 29 -21.28 4.39 -36.19
C VAL A 29 -20.84 4.28 -34.73
N SER A 30 -21.06 3.11 -34.13
CA SER A 30 -20.68 2.82 -32.75
C SER A 30 -19.16 2.64 -32.62
N GLY A 31 -18.62 3.00 -31.45
CA GLY A 31 -17.19 2.82 -31.17
C GLY A 31 -16.55 3.92 -30.34
N LYS A 32 -15.38 3.61 -29.76
CA LYS A 32 -14.65 4.55 -28.90
C LYS A 32 -13.67 5.39 -29.71
N ARG A 33 -13.55 6.67 -29.35
CA ARG A 33 -12.56 7.62 -29.92
C ARG A 33 -12.66 7.77 -31.45
N LEU A 34 -13.88 7.89 -31.96
CA LEU A 34 -14.13 8.14 -33.39
C LEU A 34 -13.99 9.61 -33.77
N GLN A 35 -14.23 10.56 -32.84
CA GLN A 35 -14.13 11.99 -33.10
C GLN A 35 -12.77 12.43 -33.71
N PRO A 36 -11.60 12.00 -33.20
CA PRO A 36 -10.32 12.38 -33.80
C PRO A 36 -10.15 11.81 -35.21
N LEU A 37 -10.74 10.64 -35.48
CA LEU A 37 -10.72 10.01 -36.79
C LEU A 37 -11.55 10.83 -37.79
N CYS A 38 -12.76 11.24 -37.40
CA CYS A 38 -13.60 12.12 -38.20
C CYS A 38 -12.90 13.46 -38.50
N ARG A 39 -12.26 14.08 -37.50
CA ARG A 39 -11.48 15.33 -37.67
C ARG A 39 -10.33 15.15 -38.67
N LYS A 40 -9.57 14.06 -38.56
CA LYS A 40 -8.48 13.71 -39.48
C LYS A 40 -8.98 13.54 -40.92
N LEU A 41 -10.13 12.90 -41.10
CA LEU A 41 -10.71 12.62 -42.42
C LEU A 41 -11.50 13.79 -43.02
N GLY A 42 -11.65 14.89 -42.28
CA GLY A 42 -12.49 16.04 -42.66
C GLY A 42 -13.99 15.73 -42.69
N ILE A 43 -14.43 14.70 -41.96
CA ILE A 43 -15.83 14.27 -41.93
C ILE A 43 -16.58 15.09 -40.88
N LYS A 44 -17.71 15.69 -41.28
CA LYS A 44 -18.63 16.31 -40.33
C LYS A 44 -19.33 15.25 -39.48
N TYR A 45 -19.33 15.43 -38.17
CA TYR A 45 -19.86 14.46 -37.23
C TYR A 45 -20.61 15.15 -36.07
N ALA A 46 -21.38 14.36 -35.33
CA ALA A 46 -21.95 14.71 -34.03
C ALA A 46 -21.82 13.52 -33.08
N ASP A 47 -21.79 13.75 -31.78
CA ASP A 47 -21.76 12.65 -30.81
C ASP A 47 -23.12 11.96 -30.74
N ALA A 48 -23.10 10.63 -30.69
CA ALA A 48 -24.31 9.82 -30.65
C ALA A 48 -24.73 9.59 -29.20
N LEU A 49 -25.78 10.29 -28.75
CA LEU A 49 -26.33 10.15 -27.41
C LEU A 49 -27.30 8.96 -27.38
N ILE A 50 -26.98 7.94 -26.58
CA ILE A 50 -27.80 6.74 -26.41
C ILE A 50 -28.70 6.85 -25.18
N GLY A 51 -28.26 7.56 -24.15
CA GLY A 51 -29.03 7.65 -22.92
C GLY A 51 -28.36 8.51 -21.86
N PHE A 52 -28.78 8.30 -20.62
CA PHE A 52 -28.22 8.97 -19.46
C PHE A 52 -28.00 7.92 -18.37
N THR A 53 -26.79 7.90 -17.80
CA THR A 53 -26.43 7.05 -16.66
C THR A 53 -26.35 7.89 -15.39
N GLY A 54 -26.69 7.30 -14.25
CA GLY A 54 -26.65 7.99 -12.95
C GLY A 54 -27.97 7.93 -12.19
N SER A 55 -28.02 8.64 -11.07
CA SER A 55 -29.18 8.67 -10.18
C SER A 55 -29.56 10.09 -9.81
N LYS A 56 -30.81 10.29 -9.38
CA LYS A 56 -31.36 11.60 -9.00
C LYS A 56 -30.48 12.33 -7.96
N ARG A 57 -29.77 11.60 -7.09
CA ARG A 57 -28.87 12.18 -6.07
C ARG A 57 -27.49 12.59 -6.60
N ARG A 58 -26.97 11.93 -7.65
CA ARG A 58 -25.60 12.15 -8.16
C ARG A 58 -25.55 12.90 -9.49
N GLY A 59 -26.72 13.26 -10.02
CA GLY A 59 -26.86 13.83 -11.36
C GLY A 59 -26.82 12.77 -12.45
N TYR A 60 -27.48 13.08 -13.57
CA TYR A 60 -27.45 12.27 -14.77
C TYR A 60 -26.27 12.68 -15.64
N LYS A 61 -25.53 11.70 -16.16
CA LYS A 61 -24.44 11.89 -17.11
C LYS A 61 -24.86 11.35 -18.48
N PRO A 62 -24.65 12.11 -19.57
CA PRO A 62 -24.97 11.63 -20.90
C PRO A 62 -24.09 10.43 -21.25
N GLU A 63 -24.71 9.38 -21.77
CA GLU A 63 -24.04 8.21 -22.30
C GLU A 63 -24.00 8.30 -23.83
N THR A 64 -22.79 8.41 -24.36
CA THR A 64 -22.55 8.49 -25.80
C THR A 64 -21.89 7.23 -26.32
N ASP A 65 -22.35 6.72 -27.46
CA ASP A 65 -21.71 5.60 -28.14
C ASP A 65 -21.37 5.98 -29.57
N GLY A 66 -20.09 6.23 -29.84
CA GLY A 66 -19.63 6.56 -31.18
C GLY A 66 -20.10 7.91 -31.69
N VAL A 67 -20.30 7.99 -33.00
CA VAL A 67 -20.59 9.24 -33.71
C VAL A 67 -21.66 9.03 -34.77
N ILE A 68 -22.36 10.12 -35.10
CA ILE A 68 -23.27 10.19 -36.24
C ILE A 68 -22.57 10.94 -37.36
N VAL A 69 -22.64 10.38 -38.55
CA VAL A 69 -22.06 10.94 -39.78
C VAL A 69 -23.06 10.89 -40.91
N SER A 70 -22.79 11.63 -41.99
CA SER A 70 -23.59 11.51 -43.21
C SER A 70 -23.44 10.11 -43.80
N LYS A 71 -24.52 9.57 -44.38
CA LYS A 71 -24.53 8.24 -45.03
C LYS A 71 -23.46 8.13 -46.14
N ILE A 72 -23.16 9.25 -46.80
CA ILE A 72 -22.14 9.32 -47.86
C ILE A 72 -20.71 9.20 -47.29
N SER A 73 -20.46 9.77 -46.11
CA SER A 73 -19.14 9.73 -45.47
C SER A 73 -18.90 8.47 -44.63
N ALA A 74 -19.97 7.71 -44.31
CA ALA A 74 -19.89 6.53 -43.45
C ALA A 74 -18.92 5.45 -43.98
N PRO A 75 -18.90 5.08 -45.28
CA PRO A 75 -17.95 4.09 -45.81
C PRO A 75 -16.49 4.49 -45.55
N LYS A 76 -16.13 5.74 -45.84
CA LYS A 76 -14.78 6.28 -45.60
C LYS A 76 -14.35 6.17 -44.13
N LEU A 77 -15.28 6.38 -43.20
CA LEU A 77 -15.00 6.23 -41.77
C LEU A 77 -14.80 4.75 -41.39
N LEU A 78 -15.64 3.85 -41.90
CA LEU A 78 -15.55 2.42 -41.65
C LEU A 78 -14.24 1.83 -42.20
N ASP A 79 -13.83 2.21 -43.40
CA ASP A 79 -12.56 1.75 -44.01
C ASP A 79 -11.35 2.14 -43.16
N GLU A 80 -11.32 3.36 -42.61
CA GLU A 80 -10.21 3.81 -41.74
C GLU A 80 -10.27 3.15 -40.35
N ILE A 81 -11.46 2.83 -39.83
CA ILE A 81 -11.60 2.03 -38.60
C ILE A 81 -10.99 0.64 -38.83
N GLU A 82 -11.30 0.01 -39.95
CA GLU A 82 -10.77 -1.31 -40.31
C GLU A 82 -9.26 -1.27 -40.57
N ALA A 83 -8.76 -0.25 -41.28
CA ALA A 83 -7.33 -0.05 -41.47
C ALA A 83 -6.61 0.14 -40.12
N ARG A 84 -7.24 0.83 -39.16
CA ARG A 84 -6.68 1.03 -37.82
C ARG A 84 -6.69 -0.25 -36.98
N THR A 85 -7.71 -1.09 -37.07
CA THR A 85 -7.71 -2.39 -36.39
C THR A 85 -6.65 -3.32 -36.98
N LYS A 86 -6.45 -3.30 -38.30
CA LYS A 86 -5.38 -4.05 -38.98
C LYS A 86 -3.96 -3.55 -38.65
N ARG A 87 -3.76 -2.23 -38.49
CA ARG A 87 -2.45 -1.62 -38.17
C ARG A 87 -1.98 -1.77 -36.73
N ASN A 88 -2.87 -2.16 -35.80
CA ASN A 88 -2.57 -2.13 -34.37
C ASN A 88 -2.56 -3.56 -33.81
N PRO A 89 -1.54 -4.37 -34.13
CA PRO A 89 -1.47 -5.75 -33.69
C PRO A 89 -1.28 -5.82 -32.17
N SER A 90 -1.66 -6.96 -31.62
CA SER A 90 -1.42 -7.45 -30.25
C SER A 90 -0.10 -6.99 -29.61
N ALA A 91 0.97 -6.82 -30.38
CA ALA A 91 2.29 -6.38 -29.94
C ALA A 91 2.29 -5.08 -29.11
N LYS A 92 1.47 -4.06 -29.46
CA LYS A 92 1.42 -2.82 -28.67
C LYS A 92 0.67 -3.00 -27.35
N ARG A 93 -0.27 -3.94 -27.29
CA ARG A 93 -0.94 -4.32 -26.03
C ARG A 93 0.00 -5.12 -25.13
N GLU A 94 0.78 -6.02 -25.71
CA GLU A 94 1.80 -6.80 -25.00
C GLU A 94 2.91 -5.92 -24.44
N SER A 95 3.42 -4.96 -25.23
CA SER A 95 4.41 -3.99 -24.76
C SER A 95 3.89 -3.15 -23.59
N ASN A 96 2.65 -2.64 -23.69
CA ASN A 96 2.04 -1.90 -22.57
C ASN A 96 1.84 -2.77 -21.32
N LYS A 97 1.47 -4.05 -21.49
CA LYS A 97 1.35 -5.00 -20.37
C LYS A 97 2.70 -5.27 -19.72
N ARG A 98 3.76 -5.50 -20.50
CA ARG A 98 5.13 -5.69 -20.02
C ARG A 98 5.64 -4.47 -19.26
N ASN A 99 5.45 -3.27 -19.82
CA ASN A 99 5.86 -2.02 -19.17
C ASN A 99 5.13 -1.78 -17.84
N ARG A 100 3.84 -2.15 -17.76
CA ARG A 100 3.07 -2.07 -16.52
C ARG A 100 3.61 -3.05 -15.47
N GLN A 101 3.83 -4.31 -15.87
CA GLN A 101 4.40 -5.33 -14.97
C GLN A 101 5.77 -4.93 -14.44
N GLN A 102 6.64 -4.38 -15.29
CA GLN A 102 7.95 -3.89 -14.87
C GLN A 102 7.86 -2.74 -13.85
N ARG A 103 6.90 -1.83 -14.01
CA ARG A 103 6.68 -0.74 -13.03
C ARG A 103 6.18 -1.28 -11.70
N GLU A 104 5.20 -2.18 -11.73
CA GLU A 104 4.66 -2.83 -10.52
C GLU A 104 5.75 -3.64 -9.80
N GLN A 105 6.63 -4.33 -10.53
CA GLN A 105 7.74 -5.08 -9.94
C GLN A 105 8.79 -4.15 -9.31
N LYS A 106 9.21 -3.09 -10.00
CA LYS A 106 10.14 -2.10 -9.45
C LYS A 106 9.60 -1.43 -8.19
N GLN A 107 8.30 -1.12 -8.17
CA GLN A 107 7.67 -0.55 -7.00
C GLN A 107 7.70 -1.53 -5.81
N ARG A 108 7.36 -2.81 -6.03
CA ARG A 108 7.44 -3.84 -4.99
C ARG A 108 8.87 -4.07 -4.50
N GLU A 109 9.86 -4.02 -5.40
CA GLU A 109 11.28 -4.12 -5.02
C GLU A 109 11.71 -2.94 -4.16
N ALA A 110 11.29 -1.71 -4.49
CA ALA A 110 11.56 -0.52 -3.68
C ALA A 110 10.92 -0.62 -2.28
N GLU A 111 9.64 -1.02 -2.21
CA GLU A 111 8.92 -1.23 -0.94
C GLU A 111 9.61 -2.30 -0.08
N ARG A 112 10.08 -3.39 -0.68
CA ARG A 112 10.85 -4.43 0.02
C ARG A 112 12.16 -3.91 0.56
N GLN A 113 12.88 -3.11 -0.23
CA GLN A 113 14.16 -2.56 0.18
C GLN A 113 13.98 -1.54 1.30
N GLU A 114 12.91 -0.76 1.28
CA GLU A 114 12.52 0.12 2.38
C GLU A 114 12.27 -0.67 3.66
N LEU A 115 11.44 -1.72 3.62
CA LEU A 115 11.16 -2.58 4.77
C LEU A 115 12.44 -3.24 5.32
N ALA A 116 13.31 -3.73 4.44
CA ALA A 116 14.59 -4.32 4.84
C ALA A 116 15.51 -3.30 5.54
N ASN A 117 15.54 -2.05 5.06
CA ASN A 117 16.29 -0.97 5.71
C ASN A 117 15.74 -0.61 7.10
N LEU A 118 14.47 -0.92 7.37
CA LEU A 118 13.84 -0.78 8.69
C LEU A 118 14.07 -2.00 9.59
N GLY A 119 14.75 -3.04 9.11
CA GLY A 119 14.90 -4.31 9.82
C GLY A 119 13.60 -5.14 9.85
N ILE A 120 12.64 -4.84 8.97
CA ILE A 120 11.36 -5.53 8.89
C ILE A 120 11.43 -6.62 7.82
N ASP A 121 11.04 -7.85 8.17
CA ASP A 121 10.85 -8.92 7.19
C ASP A 121 9.71 -8.51 6.23
N PRO A 122 9.99 -8.34 4.91
CA PRO A 122 9.00 -7.86 3.95
C PRO A 122 7.83 -8.83 3.71
N TYR A 123 7.94 -10.08 4.17
CA TYR A 123 6.86 -11.07 4.08
C TYR A 123 6.20 -11.34 5.44
N GLY A 124 6.68 -10.70 6.50
CA GLY A 124 6.18 -10.86 7.85
C GLY A 124 4.87 -10.12 8.10
N MET A 125 4.21 -10.48 9.20
CA MET A 125 2.98 -9.83 9.66
C MET A 125 3.16 -8.32 9.91
N VAL A 126 4.34 -7.94 10.42
CA VAL A 126 4.69 -6.54 10.71
C VAL A 126 4.73 -5.69 9.44
N ALA A 127 5.30 -6.20 8.35
CA ALA A 127 5.30 -5.50 7.07
C ALA A 127 3.88 -5.24 6.55
N ASN A 128 2.98 -6.21 6.73
CA ASN A 128 1.58 -6.07 6.32
C ASN A 128 0.85 -4.99 7.12
N TRP A 129 0.99 -4.97 8.45
CA TRP A 129 0.41 -3.94 9.30
C TRP A 129 0.92 -2.54 8.94
N TYR A 130 2.24 -2.41 8.70
CA TYR A 130 2.85 -1.15 8.28
C TYR A 130 2.33 -0.67 6.92
N GLN A 131 2.26 -1.56 5.92
CA GLN A 131 1.77 -1.23 4.58
C GLN A 131 0.28 -0.84 4.55
N GLN A 132 -0.51 -1.35 5.49
CA GLN A 132 -1.92 -1.00 5.64
C GLN A 132 -2.13 0.29 6.45
N GLY A 133 -1.07 0.85 7.03
CA GLY A 133 -1.15 2.02 7.90
C GLY A 133 -1.78 1.72 9.26
N GLU A 134 -1.80 0.45 9.68
CA GLU A 134 -2.31 0.05 11.00
C GLU A 134 -1.31 0.40 12.11
N ILE A 135 -0.02 0.40 11.79
CA ILE A 135 1.07 0.77 12.69
C ILE A 135 2.00 1.76 11.99
N ASP A 136 2.61 2.64 12.78
CA ASP A 136 3.59 3.58 12.26
C ASP A 136 4.97 2.93 12.00
N ARG A 137 5.88 3.70 11.40
CA ARG A 137 7.24 3.24 11.07
C ARG A 137 8.04 2.78 12.30
N PHE A 138 7.91 3.49 13.42
CA PHE A 138 8.68 3.23 14.64
C PHE A 138 8.16 2.00 15.37
N GLU A 139 6.83 1.81 15.35
CA GLU A 139 6.19 0.60 15.84
C GLU A 139 6.66 -0.63 15.08
N ALA A 140 6.66 -0.54 13.75
CA ALA A 140 7.08 -1.62 12.90
C ALA A 140 8.54 -1.97 13.16
N GLN A 141 9.42 -0.96 13.29
CA GLN A 141 10.81 -1.14 13.71
C GLN A 141 10.93 -1.81 15.08
N LEU A 142 10.19 -1.36 16.10
CA LEU A 142 10.28 -1.93 17.43
C LEU A 142 9.75 -3.37 17.48
N ILE A 143 8.63 -3.66 16.82
CA ILE A 143 8.06 -5.02 16.79
C ILE A 143 9.03 -5.96 16.08
N SER A 144 9.61 -5.53 14.95
CA SER A 144 10.65 -6.30 14.27
C SER A 144 11.89 -6.50 15.12
N PHE A 145 12.36 -5.45 15.81
CA PHE A 145 13.50 -5.54 16.73
C PHE A 145 13.22 -6.50 17.89
N LYS A 146 12.04 -6.41 18.52
CA LYS A 146 11.56 -7.34 19.56
C LYS A 146 11.50 -8.78 19.07
N THR A 147 11.11 -8.97 17.81
CA THR A 147 11.00 -10.31 17.21
C THR A 147 12.37 -10.92 16.92
N ALA A 148 13.33 -10.10 16.47
CA ALA A 148 14.69 -10.52 16.14
C ALA A 148 15.56 -10.77 17.37
N TYR A 149 15.41 -9.96 18.42
CA TYR A 149 16.30 -9.96 19.59
C TYR A 149 15.58 -10.37 20.88
N ARG A 150 14.96 -11.58 20.84
CA ARG A 150 14.26 -12.15 21.97
C ARG A 150 15.24 -12.54 23.09
N HIS A 151 15.14 -11.85 24.22
CA HIS A 151 15.77 -12.26 25.48
C HIS A 151 14.72 -12.88 26.41
N LYS A 152 15.18 -13.78 27.30
CA LYS A 152 14.38 -14.64 28.19
C LYS A 152 13.37 -13.93 29.12
N PHE A 153 13.42 -12.60 29.25
CA PHE A 153 12.79 -11.89 30.39
C PHE A 153 11.82 -10.75 30.07
N THR A 154 11.41 -10.53 28.83
CA THR A 154 10.34 -9.54 28.57
C THR A 154 9.05 -10.26 28.25
N ASP A 155 8.00 -10.06 29.08
CA ASP A 155 6.53 -9.97 28.94
C ASP A 155 5.79 -10.51 27.68
N TYR A 156 6.51 -10.94 26.66
CA TYR A 156 6.01 -11.56 25.45
C TYR A 156 5.44 -12.93 25.75
N GLU A 157 6.01 -13.71 26.68
CA GLU A 157 5.40 -14.96 27.11
C GLU A 157 4.04 -14.66 27.77
N ASP A 158 3.94 -13.71 28.70
CA ASP A 158 2.68 -13.29 29.32
C ASP A 158 1.66 -12.67 28.34
N ARG A 159 2.12 -11.91 27.34
CA ARG A 159 1.24 -11.26 26.35
C ARG A 159 0.79 -12.25 25.28
N LEU A 160 1.66 -13.15 24.85
CA LEU A 160 1.35 -14.22 23.90
C LEU A 160 0.43 -15.24 24.57
N GLU A 161 0.68 -15.59 25.84
CA GLU A 161 -0.19 -16.45 26.64
C GLU A 161 -1.57 -15.82 26.83
N ARG A 162 -1.66 -14.52 27.13
CA ARG A 162 -2.95 -13.79 27.17
C ARG A 162 -3.67 -13.78 25.83
N CYS A 163 -2.97 -13.50 24.73
CA CYS A 163 -3.56 -13.56 23.38
C CYS A 163 -4.00 -14.98 23.00
N MET A 164 -3.26 -16.00 23.42
CA MET A 164 -3.60 -17.41 23.18
C MET A 164 -4.82 -17.84 24.00
N GLN A 165 -4.90 -17.47 25.28
CA GLN A 165 -6.09 -17.72 26.12
C GLN A 165 -7.35 -17.07 25.51
N GLN A 166 -7.23 -15.84 25.00
CA GLN A 166 -8.34 -15.17 24.30
C GLN A 166 -8.72 -15.90 22.99
N ALA A 167 -7.74 -16.33 22.21
CA ALA A 167 -7.98 -17.08 20.97
C ALA A 167 -8.62 -18.45 21.25
N GLN A 168 -8.21 -19.13 22.32
CA GLN A 168 -8.73 -20.42 22.75
C GLN A 168 -10.18 -20.29 23.23
N ALA A 169 -10.47 -19.25 24.02
CA ALA A 169 -11.86 -18.91 24.40
C ALA A 169 -12.75 -18.60 23.19
N ILE A 170 -12.21 -18.01 22.11
CA ILE A 170 -12.95 -17.77 20.86
C ILE A 170 -13.16 -19.07 20.08
N ILE A 171 -12.18 -19.98 20.07
CA ILE A 171 -12.24 -21.27 19.38
C ILE A 171 -13.22 -22.22 20.07
N GLU A 172 -13.16 -22.30 21.40
CA GLU A 172 -14.11 -23.04 22.25
C GLU A 172 -15.53 -22.53 22.04
N LYS A 173 -15.74 -21.19 22.04
CA LYS A 173 -17.03 -20.58 21.70
C LYS A 173 -17.53 -20.91 20.29
N LYS A 174 -16.64 -21.31 19.37
CA LYS A 174 -16.97 -21.60 17.97
C LYS A 174 -17.11 -23.09 17.65
N ASN A 175 -16.99 -24.00 18.62
CA ASN A 175 -17.12 -25.46 18.41
C ASN A 175 -16.32 -26.02 17.22
N LEU A 176 -15.16 -25.44 16.91
CA LEU A 176 -14.29 -25.93 15.85
C LEU A 176 -13.35 -26.98 16.44
N ARG A 177 -13.53 -28.25 16.03
CA ARG A 177 -12.71 -29.43 16.39
C ARG A 177 -11.22 -29.06 16.48
N GLY A 178 -10.73 -28.93 17.72
CA GLY A 178 -9.55 -28.13 18.06
C GLY A 178 -8.32 -28.90 18.55
N GLU A 179 -8.33 -30.23 18.58
CA GLU A 179 -7.23 -30.99 19.20
C GLU A 179 -5.96 -31.02 18.33
N HIS A 180 -6.10 -31.08 17.00
CA HIS A 180 -4.93 -31.21 16.12
C HIS A 180 -4.12 -29.90 15.99
N ARG A 181 -4.79 -28.74 16.08
CA ARG A 181 -4.12 -27.43 15.99
C ARG A 181 -3.47 -27.00 17.31
N GLN A 182 -3.90 -27.57 18.43
CA GLN A 182 -3.29 -27.29 19.73
C GLN A 182 -1.92 -27.98 19.84
N PHE A 183 -1.83 -29.24 19.40
CA PHE A 183 -0.58 -29.99 19.35
C PHE A 183 0.47 -29.38 18.42
N GLU A 184 0.09 -28.96 17.21
CA GLU A 184 1.02 -28.29 16.27
C GLU A 184 1.54 -26.94 16.83
N ARG A 185 0.73 -26.25 17.64
CA ARG A 185 1.13 -25.00 18.31
C ARG A 185 2.05 -25.24 19.50
N GLU A 186 1.78 -26.27 20.31
CA GLU A 186 2.66 -26.68 21.41
C GLU A 186 4.02 -27.15 20.90
N MET A 187 4.05 -27.91 19.81
CA MET A 187 5.29 -28.37 19.19
C MET A 187 6.10 -27.22 18.59
N ALA A 188 5.45 -26.26 17.91
CA ALA A 188 6.11 -25.03 17.44
C ALA A 188 6.62 -24.15 18.60
N HIS A 189 5.96 -24.23 19.77
CA HIS A 189 6.36 -23.53 20.98
C HIS A 189 7.60 -24.15 21.63
N ASP A 190 7.69 -25.47 21.68
CA ASP A 190 8.84 -26.19 22.23
C ASP A 190 10.06 -26.15 21.28
N ASP A 191 9.87 -26.10 19.96
CA ASP A 191 10.94 -25.81 18.98
C ASP A 191 11.46 -24.36 19.11
N ALA A 192 10.56 -23.40 19.37
CA ALA A 192 10.95 -22.01 19.67
C ALA A 192 11.63 -21.85 21.05
N ARG A 193 11.38 -22.76 21.99
CA ARG A 193 12.05 -22.81 23.30
C ARG A 193 13.43 -23.47 23.23
N SER A 194 13.57 -24.54 22.46
CA SER A 194 14.79 -25.37 22.39
C SER A 194 15.91 -24.75 21.55
N SER A 195 15.61 -23.75 20.72
CA SER A 195 16.59 -22.97 19.95
C SER A 195 17.22 -21.80 20.73
N LYS A 196 16.91 -21.62 22.01
CA LYS A 196 17.46 -20.57 22.89
C LYS A 196 18.91 -20.89 23.29
N ILE A 197 19.86 -20.68 22.39
CA ILE A 197 21.25 -20.42 22.80
C ILE A 197 21.22 -19.09 23.55
N GLU A 198 21.63 -19.08 24.81
CA GLU A 198 21.82 -17.84 25.56
C GLU A 198 22.92 -17.05 24.86
N ASP A 199 22.50 -16.12 24.02
CA ASP A 199 23.38 -15.19 23.33
C ASP A 199 24.19 -14.42 24.38
N SER A 200 25.51 -14.63 24.39
CA SER A 200 26.40 -13.92 25.30
C SER A 200 26.21 -12.40 25.18
N ILE A 201 26.15 -11.72 26.31
CA ILE A 201 26.14 -10.25 26.35
C ILE A 201 27.51 -9.79 25.85
N PRO A 202 27.59 -8.93 24.82
CA PRO A 202 28.86 -8.39 24.36
C PRO A 202 29.62 -7.67 25.47
N ASP A 203 30.93 -7.90 25.57
CA ASP A 203 31.76 -7.38 26.66
C ASP A 203 31.99 -5.86 26.58
N ASN A 204 31.81 -5.26 25.41
CA ASN A 204 32.02 -3.83 25.19
C ASN A 204 30.94 -3.20 24.31
N TRP A 205 30.88 -1.86 24.38
CA TRP A 205 29.85 -1.07 23.72
C TRP A 205 29.89 -1.14 22.18
N ALA A 206 31.09 -1.22 21.59
CA ALA A 206 31.24 -1.32 20.14
C ALA A 206 30.65 -2.65 19.62
N ASP A 207 30.95 -3.76 20.29
CA ASP A 207 30.39 -5.06 19.96
C ASP A 207 28.89 -5.14 20.25
N TYR A 208 28.42 -4.44 21.28
CA TYR A 208 26.99 -4.32 21.58
C TYR A 208 26.22 -3.60 20.47
N LEU A 209 26.75 -2.48 19.96
CA LEU A 209 26.18 -1.77 18.80
C LEU A 209 26.27 -2.58 17.50
N ALA A 210 27.35 -3.34 17.30
CA ALA A 210 27.50 -4.21 16.14
C ALA A 210 26.51 -5.38 16.18
N LYS A 211 26.24 -5.93 17.37
CA LYS A 211 25.27 -7.01 17.59
C LYS A 211 23.82 -6.53 17.48
N TYR A 212 23.53 -5.34 17.99
CA TYR A 212 22.18 -4.77 18.05
C TYR A 212 22.09 -3.48 17.21
N PRO A 213 21.49 -3.53 16.01
CA PRO A 213 21.40 -2.39 15.11
C PRO A 213 20.30 -1.42 15.60
N PHE A 214 20.62 -0.61 16.61
CA PHE A 214 19.68 0.36 17.15
C PHE A 214 19.33 1.43 16.11
N PRO A 215 18.06 1.85 16.05
CA PRO A 215 17.67 2.97 15.23
C PRO A 215 18.31 4.26 15.79
N TYR A 216 18.68 5.19 14.91
CA TYR A 216 19.26 6.50 15.27
C TYR A 216 20.59 6.41 16.04
N GLU A 217 21.67 6.07 15.33
CA GLU A 217 23.00 5.87 15.94
C GLU A 217 23.46 7.01 16.86
N MET A 218 23.17 8.28 16.51
CA MET A 218 23.48 9.41 17.38
C MET A 218 22.71 9.39 18.70
N VAL A 219 21.41 9.07 18.66
CA VAL A 219 20.58 8.99 19.87
C VAL A 219 21.05 7.82 20.74
N ALA A 220 21.34 6.67 20.12
CA ALA A 220 21.89 5.51 20.82
C ALA A 220 23.20 5.84 21.57
N LYS A 221 24.10 6.64 20.97
CA LYS A 221 25.32 7.09 21.65
C LYS A 221 25.03 7.93 22.90
N HIS A 222 24.16 8.94 22.79
CA HIS A 222 23.83 9.80 23.94
C HIS A 222 23.04 9.05 25.02
N VAL A 223 22.13 8.16 24.65
CA VAL A 223 21.43 7.29 25.61
C VAL A 223 22.44 6.40 26.34
N ALA A 224 23.44 5.87 25.66
CA ALA A 224 24.47 5.04 26.29
C ALA A 224 25.38 5.82 27.24
N GLU A 225 25.74 7.07 26.90
CA GLU A 225 26.55 7.94 27.76
C GLU A 225 25.87 8.28 29.09
N VAL A 226 24.54 8.26 29.12
CA VAL A 226 23.74 8.52 30.33
C VAL A 226 23.66 7.29 31.24
N LEU A 227 23.89 6.08 30.73
CA LEU A 227 23.82 4.84 31.50
C LEU A 227 25.17 4.51 32.14
N GLU A 228 25.15 4.01 33.37
CA GLU A 228 26.35 3.54 34.06
C GLU A 228 26.98 2.33 33.36
N GLU A 229 26.14 1.39 32.89
CA GLU A 229 26.56 0.17 32.20
C GLU A 229 25.66 -0.12 30.98
N PRO A 230 25.83 0.61 29.86
CA PRO A 230 24.93 0.52 28.71
C PRO A 230 24.88 -0.87 28.08
N THR A 231 25.96 -1.65 28.13
CA THR A 231 26.03 -3.03 27.63
C THR A 231 25.17 -4.01 28.43
N LYS A 232 24.82 -3.67 29.68
CA LYS A 232 23.92 -4.48 30.52
C LYS A 232 22.45 -4.11 30.33
N ALA A 233 22.14 -3.02 29.64
CA ALA A 233 20.77 -2.66 29.32
C ALA A 233 20.14 -3.75 28.45
N HIS A 234 18.85 -4.02 28.67
CA HIS A 234 18.12 -4.95 27.81
C HIS A 234 17.98 -4.33 26.42
N PRO A 235 18.34 -5.01 25.31
CA PRO A 235 18.36 -4.41 23.97
C PRO A 235 17.00 -3.81 23.56
N VAL A 236 15.90 -4.49 23.90
CA VAL A 236 14.54 -3.96 23.62
C VAL A 236 14.26 -2.67 24.39
N TRP A 237 14.64 -2.60 25.68
CA TRP A 237 14.45 -1.39 26.46
C TRP A 237 15.31 -0.25 25.91
N PHE A 238 16.55 -0.56 25.53
CA PHE A 238 17.46 0.39 24.92
C PHE A 238 16.93 0.92 23.59
N CYS A 239 16.38 0.05 22.75
CA CYS A 239 15.71 0.43 21.50
C CYS A 239 14.47 1.31 21.75
N GLU A 240 13.64 0.97 22.73
CA GLU A 240 12.50 1.81 23.16
C GLU A 240 12.96 3.18 23.64
N ALA A 241 14.03 3.24 24.44
CA ALA A 241 14.64 4.49 24.90
C ALA A 241 15.09 5.36 23.71
N CYS A 242 15.78 4.77 22.73
CA CYS A 242 16.24 5.49 21.54
C CYS A 242 15.08 6.08 20.73
N ILE A 243 14.02 5.29 20.50
CA ILE A 243 12.84 5.75 19.76
C ILE A 243 12.12 6.87 20.52
N ALA A 244 11.94 6.69 21.84
CA ALA A 244 11.25 7.65 22.68
C ALA A 244 11.99 8.99 22.77
N VAL A 245 13.32 8.96 22.97
CA VAL A 245 14.17 10.17 23.00
C VAL A 245 14.19 10.87 21.65
N PHE A 246 14.22 10.12 20.55
CA PHE A 246 14.13 10.71 19.21
C PHE A 246 12.82 11.48 18.99
N TRP A 247 11.72 11.06 19.64
CA TRP A 247 10.40 11.67 19.51
C TRP A 247 10.14 12.85 20.44
N SER A 248 10.88 12.95 21.56
CA SER A 248 10.56 13.90 22.63
C SER A 248 11.18 15.29 22.44
N ASP A 249 11.85 15.55 21.31
CA ASP A 249 12.57 16.81 21.01
C ASP A 249 13.54 17.24 22.14
N ILE A 250 14.05 16.29 22.92
CA ILE A 250 14.97 16.56 24.03
C ILE A 250 16.37 16.88 23.47
N ASP A 251 17.00 17.93 24.01
CA ASP A 251 18.40 18.23 23.72
C ASP A 251 19.31 17.09 24.19
N LEU A 252 19.93 16.41 23.22
CA LEU A 252 20.78 15.24 23.48
C LEU A 252 22.00 15.59 24.35
N ASN A 253 22.50 16.84 24.32
CA ASN A 253 23.66 17.25 25.11
C ASN A 253 23.32 17.46 26.60
N ALA A 254 22.03 17.59 26.92
CA ALA A 254 21.52 17.77 28.27
C ALA A 254 20.68 16.56 28.73
N LEU A 255 20.80 15.42 28.03
CA LEU A 255 20.03 14.22 28.28
C LEU A 255 20.36 13.64 29.66
N THR A 256 19.33 13.36 30.44
CA THR A 256 19.45 12.73 31.77
C THR A 256 18.66 11.43 31.82
N TYR A 257 19.00 10.55 32.76
CA TYR A 257 18.28 9.28 32.93
C TYR A 257 16.78 9.51 33.19
N LYS A 258 16.45 10.54 33.98
CA LYS A 258 15.07 10.93 34.26
C LYS A 258 14.31 11.28 32.98
N GLN A 259 14.91 12.11 32.12
CA GLN A 259 14.32 12.49 30.83
C GLN A 259 14.13 11.30 29.89
N ILE A 260 15.05 10.34 29.88
CA ILE A 260 14.89 9.09 29.12
C ILE A 260 13.65 8.32 29.62
N THR A 261 13.52 8.15 30.94
CA THR A 261 12.39 7.42 31.52
C THR A 261 11.04 8.12 31.28
N GLU A 262 11.01 9.45 31.37
CA GLU A 262 9.82 10.27 31.07
C GLU A 262 9.44 10.16 29.59
N ALA A 263 10.42 10.27 28.67
CA ALA A 263 10.18 10.09 27.24
C ALA A 263 9.60 8.70 26.93
N ILE A 264 10.15 7.63 27.51
CA ILE A 264 9.63 6.26 27.34
C ILE A 264 8.18 6.17 27.83
N HIS A 265 7.90 6.73 29.00
CA HIS A 265 6.56 6.73 29.58
C HIS A 265 5.55 7.46 28.68
N ASP A 266 5.87 8.69 28.28
CA ASP A 266 5.00 9.52 27.45
C ASP A 266 4.76 8.89 26.07
N TRP A 267 5.81 8.30 25.49
CA TRP A 267 5.72 7.56 24.25
C TRP A 267 4.83 6.31 24.37
N ARG A 268 4.87 5.58 25.49
CA ARG A 268 3.95 4.45 25.75
C ARG A 268 2.51 4.92 25.96
N CYS A 269 2.32 6.04 26.65
CA CYS A 269 1.00 6.59 26.94
C CYS A 269 0.30 7.11 25.69
N SER A 270 1.00 7.83 24.82
CA SER A 270 0.43 8.37 23.57
C SER A 270 -0.08 7.26 22.64
N ARG A 271 0.59 6.11 22.63
CA ARG A 271 0.20 4.93 21.85
C ARG A 271 -0.96 4.14 22.44
N SER A 272 -1.15 4.19 23.76
CA SER A 272 -2.25 3.49 24.42
C SER A 272 -3.61 4.14 24.15
N GLN A 273 -3.62 5.34 23.56
CA GLN A 273 -4.82 6.14 23.26
C GLN A 273 -5.22 6.11 21.78
N MET A 274 -4.41 5.51 20.91
CA MET A 274 -4.70 5.28 19.48
C MET A 274 -5.35 3.92 19.28
#